data_AF-A0A1D8PMT0-F1
#
_entry.id   AF-A0A1D8PMT0-F1
#
_cell.length_a   1.000
_cell.length_b   1.000
_cell.length_c   1.000
_cell.angle_alpha   90.00
_cell.angle_beta   90.00
_cell.angle_gamma   90.00
#
_symmetry.space_group_name_H-M   'P 1'
#
loop_
_entity.id
_entity.type
_entity.pdbx_description
1 polymer ?
#
loop_
_entity_poly.entity_id
_entity_poly.type
_entity_poly.pdbx_seq_one_letter_code
_entity_poly.pdbx_strand_id
1 'polypeptide(L)'
;MNTLRRRRIPKPIPRIFEDDEYKQYTRPHNWRLLSLVGICWVLLIHYFERTCPQNTLSACQWKNWEQWNSPDSAHRIVLIADPQIVDDYSYPKQFKIINYFTKKLADNYLHRNYEMIHSVLAPDTTIFLGDLFDGGRYWDDKQWIDEYKRFTKIFPKKINRRDIRSVPGNHDIGFQTIRHKVVKRFAEYYGELNDYIELGNHTLVLLDSISLSHPDKLIRKEPDNFLDQLNNRISSTFPRILLTHVPLFRNPATQTCGSHREKRKPFPLQRGDQYQTVIEYEISRRILNTIKPTLIFAGDDHDYCDITQEYDGGAAREITVKSAAMTGGIKHPAVQLLSLNTNEPTRTYETEMCYMPNAYHGLYAYITFLLLTSFFIDRSIVFLNLVWPLFILNVYYMTI
;
A
#
# COMPACT_ATOMS: atom_id res chain seq x y z
N MET A 1 -49.75 -73.79 66.48
CA MET A 1 -49.69 -72.35 66.83
C MET A 1 -49.71 -71.54 65.55
N ASN A 2 -50.79 -70.80 65.34
CA ASN A 2 -50.99 -69.91 64.18
C ASN A 2 -50.20 -68.61 64.35
N THR A 3 -49.19 -68.37 63.52
CA THR A 3 -48.71 -67.01 63.23
C THR A 3 -48.15 -66.96 61.80
N LEU A 4 -49.04 -66.97 60.80
CA LEU A 4 -48.67 -66.62 59.42
C LEU A 4 -48.52 -65.10 59.34
N ARG A 5 -47.28 -64.62 59.43
CA ARG A 5 -46.89 -63.21 59.22
C ARG A 5 -47.27 -62.77 57.82
N ARG A 6 -48.37 -62.01 57.68
CA ARG A 6 -48.68 -61.26 56.46
C ARG A 6 -47.56 -60.23 56.19
N ARG A 7 -46.74 -60.49 55.17
CA ARG A 7 -45.74 -59.52 54.67
C ARG A 7 -46.49 -58.30 54.14
N ARG A 8 -46.30 -57.14 54.77
CA ARG A 8 -46.79 -55.85 54.27
C ARG A 8 -46.03 -55.53 52.98
N ILE A 9 -46.76 -55.43 51.87
CA ILE A 9 -46.22 -54.91 50.60
C ILE A 9 -45.91 -53.42 50.82
N PRO A 10 -44.70 -52.94 50.46
CA PRO A 10 -44.33 -51.54 50.64
C PRO A 10 -45.27 -50.64 49.83
N LYS A 11 -45.80 -49.57 50.45
CA LYS A 11 -46.53 -48.53 49.73
C LYS A 11 -45.59 -47.86 48.72
N PRO A 12 -46.05 -47.59 47.49
CA PRO A 12 -45.25 -46.86 46.51
C PRO A 12 -44.91 -45.46 47.06
N ILE A 13 -43.63 -45.12 47.00
CA ILE A 13 -43.13 -43.79 47.34
C ILE A 13 -43.76 -42.83 46.31
N PRO A 14 -44.45 -41.75 46.75
CA PRO A 14 -45.02 -40.79 45.82
C PRO A 14 -43.89 -40.19 44.99
N ARG A 15 -44.03 -40.22 43.66
CA ARG A 15 -43.14 -39.48 42.75
C ARG A 15 -43.28 -38.01 43.14
N ILE A 16 -42.26 -37.51 43.83
CA ILE A 16 -42.08 -36.08 44.05
C ILE A 16 -41.95 -35.48 42.65
N PHE A 17 -42.84 -34.56 42.36
CA PHE A 17 -42.93 -33.76 41.14
C PHE A 17 -41.54 -33.48 40.55
N GLU A 18 -41.17 -34.23 39.52
CA GLU A 18 -40.05 -33.90 38.64
C GLU A 18 -40.49 -32.73 37.75
N ASP A 19 -40.05 -31.53 38.13
CA ASP A 19 -39.47 -30.51 37.24
C ASP A 19 -40.20 -30.20 35.91
N ASP A 20 -41.46 -29.77 35.96
CA ASP A 20 -42.16 -29.29 34.75
C ASP A 20 -41.94 -27.79 34.43
N GLU A 21 -41.19 -27.03 35.25
CA GLU A 21 -41.17 -25.56 35.12
C GLU A 21 -39.87 -24.94 34.55
N TYR A 22 -38.84 -25.73 34.25
CA TYR A 22 -37.68 -25.22 33.50
C TYR A 22 -37.72 -25.65 32.03
N LYS A 23 -38.86 -25.43 31.36
CA LYS A 23 -38.86 -25.29 29.90
C LYS A 23 -38.18 -23.98 29.56
N GLN A 24 -36.85 -24.00 29.58
CA GLN A 24 -36.02 -23.01 28.96
C GLN A 24 -36.49 -22.91 27.50
N TYR A 25 -37.25 -21.86 27.19
CA TYR A 25 -37.69 -21.53 25.84
C TYR A 25 -36.45 -21.31 24.98
N THR A 26 -35.86 -22.38 24.45
CA THR A 26 -34.88 -22.29 23.39
C THR A 26 -35.67 -21.85 22.16
N ARG A 27 -35.46 -20.59 21.74
CA ARG A 27 -36.02 -20.13 20.47
C ARG A 27 -35.52 -21.10 19.39
N PRO A 28 -36.40 -21.67 18.55
CA PRO A 28 -35.95 -22.55 17.48
C PRO A 28 -35.01 -21.78 16.56
N HIS A 29 -33.83 -22.35 16.29
CA HIS A 29 -32.83 -21.71 15.43
C HIS A 29 -33.42 -21.48 14.04
N ASN A 30 -33.46 -20.22 13.62
CA ASN A 30 -33.95 -19.85 12.30
C ASN A 30 -32.87 -20.06 11.24
N TRP A 31 -32.67 -21.31 10.84
CA TRP A 31 -31.69 -21.70 9.82
C TRP A 31 -31.86 -20.94 8.50
N ARG A 32 -33.10 -20.56 8.13
CA ARG A 32 -33.36 -19.74 6.94
C ARG A 32 -32.76 -18.35 7.07
N LEU A 33 -32.92 -17.71 8.23
CA LEU A 33 -32.31 -16.41 8.50
C LEU A 33 -30.78 -16.50 8.45
N LEU A 34 -30.19 -17.56 9.04
CA LEU A 34 -28.75 -17.79 8.97
C LEU A 34 -28.24 -17.92 7.53
N SER A 35 -28.90 -18.71 6.69
CA SER A 35 -28.53 -18.85 5.28
C SER A 35 -28.63 -17.53 4.52
N LEU A 36 -29.69 -16.75 4.76
CA LEU A 36 -29.85 -15.44 4.14
C LEU A 36 -28.75 -14.47 4.58
N VAL A 37 -28.44 -14.41 5.88
CA VAL A 37 -27.32 -13.61 6.40
C VAL A 37 -25.99 -14.06 5.79
N GLY A 38 -25.77 -15.36 5.67
CA GLY A 38 -24.58 -15.93 5.01
C GLY A 38 -24.44 -15.50 3.55
N ILE A 39 -25.54 -15.52 2.78
CA ILE A 39 -25.57 -15.03 1.39
C ILE A 39 -25.29 -13.53 1.34
N CYS A 40 -25.94 -12.74 2.20
CA CYS A 40 -25.70 -11.31 2.28
C CYS A 40 -24.24 -10.98 2.63
N TRP A 41 -23.61 -11.76 3.53
CA TRP A 41 -22.17 -11.63 3.83
C TRP A 41 -21.31 -11.88 2.58
N VAL A 42 -21.60 -12.95 1.82
CA VAL A 42 -20.86 -13.25 0.59
C VAL A 42 -21.01 -12.11 -0.42
N LEU A 43 -22.22 -11.60 -0.65
CA LEU A 43 -22.47 -10.51 -1.58
C LEU A 43 -21.80 -9.20 -1.14
N LEU A 44 -21.88 -8.87 0.15
CA LEU A 44 -21.27 -7.67 0.72
C LEU A 44 -19.74 -7.72 0.61
N ILE A 45 -19.13 -8.85 0.98
CA ILE A 45 -17.69 -9.03 0.88
C ILE A 45 -17.26 -9.04 -0.59
N HIS A 46 -17.97 -9.74 -1.47
CA HIS A 46 -17.70 -9.71 -2.91
C HIS A 46 -17.66 -8.29 -3.46
N TYR A 47 -18.66 -7.48 -3.09
CA TYR A 47 -18.76 -6.11 -3.57
C TYR A 47 -17.51 -5.30 -3.19
N PHE A 48 -17.06 -5.35 -1.94
CA PHE A 48 -15.91 -4.56 -1.48
C PHE A 48 -14.54 -5.18 -1.80
N GLU A 49 -14.45 -6.51 -1.94
CA GLU A 49 -13.20 -7.22 -2.22
C GLU A 49 -12.95 -7.46 -3.72
N ARG A 50 -13.96 -7.31 -4.59
CA ARG A 50 -13.86 -7.52 -6.04
C ARG A 50 -14.49 -6.40 -6.84
N THR A 51 -15.79 -6.19 -6.69
CA THR A 51 -16.53 -5.28 -7.60
C THR A 51 -16.08 -3.83 -7.48
N CYS A 52 -15.96 -3.30 -6.25
CA CYS A 52 -15.55 -1.93 -5.99
C CYS A 52 -14.09 -1.66 -6.43
N PRO A 53 -13.09 -2.49 -6.07
CA PRO A 53 -11.73 -2.38 -6.62
C PRO A 53 -11.69 -2.43 -8.14
N GLN A 54 -12.34 -3.41 -8.76
CA GLN A 54 -12.42 -3.55 -10.21
C GLN A 54 -12.98 -2.28 -10.86
N ASN A 55 -14.12 -1.78 -10.39
CA ASN A 55 -14.78 -0.60 -10.95
C ASN A 55 -13.93 0.66 -10.76
N THR A 56 -13.33 0.83 -9.58
CA THR A 56 -12.50 2.01 -9.27
C THR A 56 -11.28 2.05 -10.18
N LEU A 57 -10.56 0.94 -10.31
CA LEU A 57 -9.37 0.85 -11.17
C LEU A 57 -9.72 0.86 -12.67
N SER A 58 -10.89 0.35 -13.05
CA SER A 58 -11.34 0.38 -14.46
C SER A 58 -11.61 1.80 -14.96
N ALA A 59 -11.86 2.77 -14.08
CA ALA A 59 -11.94 4.17 -14.46
C ALA A 59 -10.60 4.70 -14.98
N CYS A 60 -9.47 4.15 -14.50
CA CYS A 60 -8.12 4.55 -14.87
C CYS A 60 -7.54 3.80 -16.09
N GLN A 61 -8.35 3.01 -16.81
CA GLN A 61 -7.90 2.30 -18.00
C GLN A 61 -7.15 3.23 -18.96
N TRP A 62 -6.01 2.78 -19.47
CA TRP A 62 -5.09 3.57 -20.28
C TRP A 62 -5.79 4.34 -21.41
N LYS A 63 -6.66 3.65 -22.16
CA LYS A 63 -7.47 4.21 -23.26
C LYS A 63 -8.39 5.38 -22.88
N ASN A 64 -8.67 5.58 -21.59
CA ASN A 64 -9.57 6.64 -21.14
C ASN A 64 -8.88 8.00 -21.05
N TRP A 65 -7.54 8.02 -21.00
CA TRP A 65 -6.77 9.25 -20.83
C TRP A 65 -5.59 9.38 -21.78
N GLU A 66 -4.94 8.27 -22.18
CA GLU A 66 -3.92 8.30 -23.24
C GLU A 66 -4.50 8.89 -24.53
N GLN A 67 -3.85 9.91 -25.10
CA GLN A 67 -4.19 10.50 -26.40
C GLN A 67 -3.07 10.25 -27.42
N TRP A 68 -2.54 9.02 -27.43
CA TRP A 68 -1.52 8.58 -28.39
C TRP A 68 -2.13 8.28 -29.75
N ASN A 69 -1.49 8.73 -30.82
CA ASN A 69 -1.79 8.31 -32.20
C ASN A 69 -1.37 6.85 -32.41
N SER A 70 -0.28 6.41 -31.77
CA SER A 70 0.22 5.03 -31.82
C SER A 70 0.20 4.36 -30.43
N PRO A 71 -0.99 4.06 -29.86
CA PRO A 71 -1.12 3.57 -28.49
C PRO A 71 -0.49 2.20 -28.24
N ASP A 72 -0.29 1.38 -29.28
CA ASP A 72 0.35 0.07 -29.17
C ASP A 72 1.87 0.15 -28.95
N SER A 73 2.46 1.32 -29.20
CA SER A 73 3.89 1.58 -28.92
C SER A 73 4.14 2.12 -27.52
N ALA A 74 3.08 2.37 -26.73
CA ALA A 74 3.21 2.97 -25.42
C ALA A 74 3.74 1.94 -24.40
N HIS A 75 4.73 2.36 -23.61
CA HIS A 75 5.23 1.60 -22.47
C HIS A 75 4.56 2.10 -21.19
N ARG A 76 3.80 1.24 -20.53
CA ARG A 76 2.90 1.61 -19.42
C ARG A 76 3.45 1.19 -18.08
N ILE A 77 3.55 2.16 -17.18
CA ILE A 77 4.22 2.05 -15.88
C ILE A 77 3.24 2.40 -14.78
N VAL A 78 3.21 1.59 -13.72
CA VAL A 78 2.57 1.96 -12.45
C VAL A 78 3.64 2.29 -11.42
N LEU A 79 3.52 3.46 -10.81
CA LEU A 79 4.35 3.94 -9.71
C LEU A 79 3.58 3.81 -8.39
N ILE A 80 4.18 3.14 -7.41
CA ILE A 80 3.63 2.92 -6.08
C ILE A 80 4.52 3.62 -5.06
N ALA A 81 4.03 4.69 -4.44
CA ALA A 81 4.75 5.40 -3.38
C ALA A 81 4.21 5.00 -2.01
N ASP A 82 5.12 4.97 -1.03
CA ASP A 82 4.84 4.82 0.39
C ASP A 82 3.79 3.71 0.69
N PRO A 83 3.95 2.46 0.19
CA PRO A 83 3.09 1.38 0.64
C PRO A 83 3.27 1.12 2.14
N GLN A 84 4.46 1.42 2.68
CA GLN A 84 4.83 1.51 4.09
C GLN A 84 4.08 0.48 4.93
N ILE A 85 4.37 -0.80 4.66
CA ILE A 85 3.60 -1.89 5.25
C ILE A 85 3.62 -1.77 6.78
N VAL A 86 2.45 -1.88 7.41
CA VAL A 86 2.33 -1.69 8.86
C VAL A 86 3.16 -2.74 9.58
N ASP A 87 3.96 -2.34 10.56
CA ASP A 87 4.80 -3.23 11.35
C ASP A 87 4.75 -2.87 12.85
N ASP A 88 5.71 -3.35 13.64
CA ASP A 88 5.72 -3.09 15.10
C ASP A 88 6.24 -1.69 15.46
N TYR A 89 6.86 -0.97 14.52
CA TYR A 89 7.30 0.42 14.68
C TYR A 89 6.19 1.43 14.36
N SER A 90 5.16 1.04 13.59
CA SER A 90 4.07 1.94 13.20
C SER A 90 3.22 2.40 14.38
N TYR A 91 2.90 1.48 15.29
CA TYR A 91 2.03 1.75 16.43
C TYR A 91 2.61 1.11 17.70
N PRO A 92 3.76 1.60 18.21
CA PRO A 92 4.54 0.90 19.25
C PRO A 92 3.82 0.82 20.60
N LYS A 93 2.84 1.69 20.84
CA LYS A 93 2.01 1.70 22.06
C LYS A 93 0.72 0.89 21.92
N GLN A 94 0.44 0.33 20.74
CA GLN A 94 -0.80 -0.40 20.47
C GLN A 94 -0.73 -1.83 21.01
N PHE A 95 -1.86 -2.33 21.51
CA PHE A 95 -1.95 -3.73 21.96
C PHE A 95 -1.66 -4.69 20.81
N LYS A 96 -0.86 -5.73 21.08
CA LYS A 96 -0.40 -6.72 20.08
C LYS A 96 -1.53 -7.32 19.25
N ILE A 97 -2.67 -7.63 19.87
CA ILE A 97 -3.82 -8.21 19.18
C ILE A 97 -4.43 -7.22 18.16
N ILE A 98 -4.49 -5.93 18.52
CA ILE A 98 -5.02 -4.91 17.61
C ILE A 98 -4.01 -4.68 16.48
N ASN A 99 -2.71 -4.56 16.80
CA ASN A 99 -1.68 -4.40 15.77
C ASN A 99 -1.68 -5.58 14.78
N TYR A 100 -1.85 -6.81 15.26
CA TYR A 100 -1.99 -7.99 14.40
C TYR A 100 -3.12 -7.83 13.36
N PHE A 101 -4.30 -7.39 13.79
CA PHE A 101 -5.41 -7.17 12.87
C PHE A 101 -5.18 -5.95 11.97
N THR A 102 -4.55 -4.89 12.47
CA THR A 102 -4.17 -3.72 11.66
C THR A 102 -3.22 -4.12 10.53
N LYS A 103 -2.16 -4.89 10.82
CA LYS A 103 -1.24 -5.43 9.81
C LYS A 103 -2.00 -6.26 8.76
N LYS A 104 -2.84 -7.19 9.22
CA LYS A 104 -3.60 -8.07 8.32
C LYS A 104 -4.55 -7.29 7.39
N LEU A 105 -5.23 -6.27 7.92
CA LEU A 105 -6.13 -5.42 7.11
C LEU A 105 -5.35 -4.59 6.09
N ALA A 106 -4.23 -3.99 6.50
CA ALA A 106 -3.36 -3.23 5.60
C ALA A 106 -2.76 -4.10 4.50
N ASP A 107 -2.24 -5.28 4.85
CA ASP A 107 -1.69 -6.25 3.90
C ASP A 107 -2.74 -6.70 2.89
N ASN A 108 -3.93 -7.07 3.35
CA ASN A 108 -5.01 -7.49 2.48
C ASN A 108 -5.44 -6.36 1.53
N TYR A 109 -5.52 -5.11 2.03
CA TYR A 109 -5.86 -3.95 1.20
C TYR A 109 -4.82 -3.75 0.08
N LEU A 110 -3.54 -3.73 0.44
CA LEU A 110 -2.44 -3.55 -0.52
C LEU A 110 -2.38 -4.69 -1.53
N HIS A 111 -2.41 -5.94 -1.04
CA HIS A 111 -2.35 -7.13 -1.89
C HIS A 111 -3.50 -7.17 -2.89
N ARG A 112 -4.75 -6.98 -2.43
CA ARG A 112 -5.92 -6.96 -3.30
C ARG A 112 -5.80 -5.90 -4.38
N ASN A 113 -5.48 -4.66 -4.00
CA ASN A 113 -5.42 -3.59 -4.98
C ASN A 113 -4.27 -3.79 -5.96
N TYR A 114 -3.14 -4.34 -5.52
CA TYR A 114 -2.01 -4.67 -6.38
C TYR A 114 -2.37 -5.76 -7.41
N GLU A 115 -2.99 -6.86 -6.99
CA GLU A 115 -3.49 -7.89 -7.91
C GLU A 115 -4.49 -7.29 -8.92
N MET A 116 -5.42 -6.46 -8.44
CA MET A 116 -6.39 -5.79 -9.28
C MET A 116 -5.74 -4.81 -10.27
N ILE A 117 -4.74 -4.03 -9.86
CA ILE A 117 -3.98 -3.17 -10.78
C ILE A 117 -3.37 -4.01 -11.90
N HIS A 118 -2.77 -5.15 -11.57
CA HIS A 118 -2.13 -6.00 -12.57
C HIS A 118 -3.12 -6.74 -13.48
N SER A 119 -4.30 -7.10 -12.97
CA SER A 119 -5.37 -7.74 -13.71
C SER A 119 -6.14 -6.75 -14.60
N VAL A 120 -6.47 -5.57 -14.06
CA VAL A 120 -7.29 -4.54 -14.72
C VAL A 120 -6.45 -3.70 -15.66
N LEU A 121 -5.38 -3.07 -15.16
CA LEU A 121 -4.59 -2.12 -15.95
C LEU A 121 -3.49 -2.83 -16.75
N ALA A 122 -3.04 -4.01 -16.32
CA ALA A 122 -2.04 -4.77 -17.05
C ALA A 122 -0.75 -3.98 -17.45
N PRO A 123 -0.10 -3.21 -16.53
CA PRO A 123 1.10 -2.45 -16.88
C PRO A 123 2.29 -3.35 -17.26
N ASP A 124 3.20 -2.80 -18.07
CA ASP A 124 4.47 -3.43 -18.48
C ASP A 124 5.51 -3.39 -17.36
N THR A 125 5.48 -2.33 -16.55
CA THR A 125 6.43 -2.12 -15.45
C THR A 125 5.74 -1.61 -14.18
N THR A 126 6.18 -2.09 -13.04
CA THR A 126 5.81 -1.53 -11.73
C THR A 126 7.05 -1.05 -10.99
N ILE A 127 6.99 0.17 -10.48
CA ILE A 127 8.11 0.84 -9.82
C ILE A 127 7.64 1.32 -8.44
N PHE A 128 8.39 0.99 -7.40
CA PHE A 128 8.17 1.51 -6.05
C PHE A 128 9.09 2.70 -5.80
N LEU A 129 8.56 3.75 -5.16
CA LEU A 129 9.25 5.01 -4.90
C LEU A 129 9.72 5.15 -3.45
N GLY A 130 10.17 4.05 -2.84
CA GLY A 130 10.64 4.01 -1.45
C GLY A 130 9.53 3.82 -0.42
N ASP A 131 9.97 3.74 0.83
CA ASP A 131 9.18 3.43 2.02
C ASP A 131 8.37 2.14 1.83
N LEU A 132 9.10 1.07 1.49
CA LEU A 132 8.54 -0.26 1.39
C LEU A 132 8.08 -0.75 2.77
N PHE A 133 8.86 -0.42 3.79
CA PHE A 133 8.64 -0.74 5.19
C PHE A 133 8.43 0.53 6.01
N ASP A 134 7.94 0.40 7.25
CA ASP A 134 7.88 1.52 8.19
C ASP A 134 9.09 1.51 9.16
N GLY A 135 9.45 0.34 9.68
CA GLY A 135 10.57 0.14 10.60
C GLY A 135 11.89 -0.32 9.95
N GLY A 136 11.95 -0.41 8.62
CA GLY A 136 13.03 -1.08 7.85
C GLY A 136 14.45 -0.72 8.27
N ARG A 137 14.67 0.57 8.54
CA ARG A 137 15.96 1.15 8.99
C ARG A 137 16.45 0.67 10.36
N TYR A 138 15.57 0.17 11.23
CA TYR A 138 15.89 -0.20 12.61
C TYR A 138 16.14 -1.69 12.81
N TRP A 139 15.73 -2.54 11.88
CA TRP A 139 15.73 -3.99 12.05
C TRP A 139 17.11 -4.63 11.94
N ASP A 140 17.31 -5.69 12.72
CA ASP A 140 18.35 -6.67 12.44
C ASP A 140 18.06 -7.46 11.15
N ASP A 141 19.03 -8.22 10.67
CA ASP A 141 18.92 -8.91 9.38
C ASP A 141 17.84 -10.00 9.41
N LYS A 142 17.61 -10.64 10.56
CA LYS A 142 16.61 -11.69 10.68
C LYS A 142 15.20 -11.11 10.51
N GLN A 143 14.87 -10.08 11.28
CA GLN A 143 13.57 -9.41 11.18
C GLN A 143 13.38 -8.80 9.79
N TRP A 144 14.41 -8.16 9.25
CA TRP A 144 14.35 -7.58 7.92
C TRP A 144 14.07 -8.61 6.82
N ILE A 145 14.70 -9.79 6.88
CA ILE A 145 14.42 -10.89 5.93
C ILE A 145 13.00 -11.42 6.07
N ASP A 146 12.46 -11.52 7.29
CA ASP A 146 11.09 -11.95 7.52
C ASP A 146 10.07 -10.94 6.94
N GLU A 147 10.31 -9.64 7.11
CA GLU A 147 9.48 -8.57 6.53
C GLU A 147 9.65 -8.45 5.01
N TYR A 148 10.85 -8.68 4.46
CA TYR A 148 11.06 -8.81 3.01
C TYR A 148 10.21 -9.94 2.40
N LYS A 149 10.18 -11.11 3.05
CA LYS A 149 9.32 -12.23 2.63
C LYS A 149 7.83 -11.90 2.74
N ARG A 150 7.43 -11.09 3.72
CA ARG A 150 6.05 -10.59 3.83
C ARG A 150 5.74 -9.61 2.71
N PHE A 151 6.61 -8.65 2.44
CA PHE A 151 6.45 -7.67 1.36
C PHE A 151 6.29 -8.34 0.00
N THR A 152 7.10 -9.37 -0.29
CA THR A 152 6.99 -10.15 -1.54
C THR A 152 5.72 -10.99 -1.65
N LYS A 153 5.05 -11.32 -0.54
CA LYS A 153 3.72 -11.94 -0.55
C LYS A 153 2.61 -10.92 -0.80
N ILE A 154 2.73 -9.71 -0.24
CA ILE A 154 1.77 -8.62 -0.45
C ILE A 154 1.84 -8.13 -1.89
N PHE A 155 3.06 -7.94 -2.39
CA PHE A 155 3.35 -7.49 -3.75
C PHE A 155 4.12 -8.57 -4.51
N PRO A 156 3.48 -9.65 -4.98
CA PRO A 156 4.16 -10.69 -5.74
C PRO A 156 4.59 -10.18 -7.12
N LYS A 157 5.82 -10.51 -7.53
CA LYS A 157 6.31 -10.17 -8.87
C LYS A 157 5.44 -10.84 -9.94
N LYS A 158 5.18 -10.13 -11.04
CA LYS A 158 4.38 -10.65 -12.16
C LYS A 158 5.28 -11.19 -13.27
N ILE A 159 4.90 -12.35 -13.80
CA ILE A 159 5.61 -12.99 -14.91
C ILE A 159 5.58 -12.05 -16.13
N ASN A 160 6.71 -11.96 -16.83
CA ASN A 160 6.89 -11.13 -18.04
C ASN A 160 6.65 -9.63 -17.84
N ARG A 161 6.75 -9.12 -16.60
CA ARG A 161 6.63 -7.71 -16.29
C ARG A 161 7.81 -7.26 -15.46
N ARG A 162 8.29 -6.04 -15.72
CA ARG A 162 9.43 -5.49 -14.98
C ARG A 162 8.94 -4.98 -13.62
N ASP A 163 9.71 -5.26 -12.58
CA ASP A 163 9.39 -4.93 -11.21
C ASP A 163 10.65 -4.32 -10.56
N ILE A 164 10.50 -3.08 -10.08
CA ILE A 164 11.61 -2.25 -9.60
C ILE A 164 11.27 -1.71 -8.24
N ARG A 165 12.18 -1.95 -7.28
CA ARG A 165 11.97 -1.62 -5.86
C ARG A 165 13.21 -0.98 -5.22
N SER A 166 14.16 -0.51 -6.03
CA SER A 166 15.48 -0.08 -5.55
C SER A 166 15.56 1.39 -5.14
N VAL A 167 14.55 2.22 -5.43
CA VAL A 167 14.49 3.58 -4.88
C VAL A 167 14.22 3.46 -3.37
N PRO A 168 15.18 3.83 -2.51
CA PRO A 168 15.01 3.67 -1.07
C PRO A 168 14.23 4.86 -0.50
N GLY A 169 13.39 4.61 0.49
CA GLY A 169 12.82 5.67 1.32
C GLY A 169 13.53 5.83 2.65
N ASN A 170 13.22 6.89 3.39
CA ASN A 170 13.86 7.14 4.67
C ASN A 170 13.45 6.06 5.69
N HIS A 171 12.24 5.48 5.60
CA HIS A 171 11.83 4.34 6.44
C HIS A 171 12.60 3.05 6.13
N ASP A 172 13.14 2.92 4.93
CA ASP A 172 13.94 1.77 4.53
C ASP A 172 15.39 1.87 5.02
N ILE A 173 16.04 3.04 4.86
CA ILE A 173 17.48 3.20 5.08
C ILE A 173 17.92 4.20 6.16
N GLY A 174 17.00 5.05 6.66
CA GLY A 174 17.32 6.17 7.55
C GLY A 174 17.46 7.50 6.82
N PHE A 175 17.78 8.56 7.55
CA PHE A 175 18.10 9.88 6.95
C PHE A 175 19.33 10.52 7.62
N GLN A 176 19.28 10.82 8.92
CA GLN A 176 20.43 11.40 9.63
C GLN A 176 21.41 10.35 10.18
N THR A 177 20.94 9.13 10.48
CA THR A 177 21.81 8.05 10.99
C THR A 177 21.79 6.83 10.08
N ILE A 178 22.18 7.02 8.82
CA ILE A 178 22.25 5.95 7.83
C ILE A 178 23.43 5.03 8.15
N ARG A 179 23.16 3.74 8.28
CA ARG A 179 24.21 2.73 8.54
C ARG A 179 24.56 2.04 7.23
N HIS A 180 25.86 1.94 6.92
CA HIS A 180 26.34 1.27 5.71
C HIS A 180 25.78 -0.15 5.54
N LYS A 181 25.64 -0.91 6.63
CA LYS A 181 25.04 -2.26 6.57
C LYS A 181 23.57 -2.26 6.11
N VAL A 182 22.80 -1.22 6.44
CA VAL A 182 21.38 -1.11 6.09
C VAL A 182 21.23 -0.77 4.61
N VAL A 183 22.00 0.21 4.12
CA VAL A 183 22.07 0.56 2.68
C VAL A 183 22.50 -0.63 1.85
N LYS A 184 23.58 -1.31 2.26
CA LYS A 184 24.09 -2.51 1.58
C LYS A 184 23.06 -3.64 1.56
N ARG A 185 22.41 -3.93 2.69
CA ARG A 185 21.34 -4.94 2.76
C ARG A 185 20.18 -4.60 1.82
N PHE A 186 19.76 -3.34 1.77
CA PHE A 186 18.70 -2.91 0.86
C PHE A 186 19.10 -3.14 -0.61
N ALA A 187 20.32 -2.73 -0.98
CA ALA A 187 20.86 -2.91 -2.32
C ALA A 187 20.95 -4.38 -2.75
N GLU A 188 21.42 -5.27 -1.86
CA GLU A 188 21.57 -6.70 -2.14
C GLU A 188 20.24 -7.40 -2.50
N TYR A 189 19.11 -6.92 -1.95
CA TYR A 189 17.81 -7.54 -2.13
C TYR A 189 16.92 -6.83 -3.15
N TYR A 190 17.06 -5.52 -3.32
CA TYR A 190 16.21 -4.72 -4.21
C TYR A 190 16.93 -4.17 -5.44
N GLY A 191 18.26 -4.25 -5.51
CA GLY A 191 19.08 -3.75 -6.61
C GLY A 191 19.75 -2.41 -6.26
N GLU A 192 20.57 -1.91 -7.19
CA GLU A 192 21.32 -0.67 -6.99
C GLU A 192 20.38 0.53 -6.76
N LEU A 193 20.70 1.31 -5.71
CA LEU A 193 19.93 2.47 -5.26
C LEU A 193 20.14 3.69 -6.17
N ASN A 194 21.22 3.68 -6.96
CA ASN A 194 21.61 4.71 -7.89
C ASN A 194 21.88 4.06 -9.25
N ASP A 195 20.89 4.08 -10.12
CA ASP A 195 20.93 3.37 -11.40
C ASP A 195 20.10 4.12 -12.45
N TYR A 196 20.21 3.70 -13.70
CA TYR A 196 19.33 4.15 -14.76
C TYR A 196 18.82 2.98 -15.58
N ILE A 197 17.63 3.15 -16.13
CA ILE A 197 17.01 2.16 -17.00
C ILE A 197 16.36 2.84 -18.18
N GLU A 198 16.37 2.17 -19.32
CA GLU A 198 15.68 2.65 -20.51
C GLU A 198 14.36 1.90 -20.68
N LEU A 199 13.25 2.64 -20.65
CA LEU A 199 11.89 2.12 -20.85
C LEU A 199 11.13 3.02 -21.80
N GLY A 200 10.46 2.46 -22.80
CA GLY A 200 9.72 3.24 -23.81
C GLY A 200 10.55 4.38 -24.42
N ASN A 201 11.84 4.15 -24.69
CA ASN A 201 12.81 5.15 -25.18
C ASN A 201 12.94 6.41 -24.29
N HIS A 202 12.76 6.24 -22.98
CA HIS A 202 13.08 7.23 -21.95
C HIS A 202 14.15 6.68 -21.02
N THR A 203 15.03 7.53 -20.53
CA THR A 203 15.97 7.16 -19.47
C THR A 203 15.36 7.51 -18.12
N LEU A 204 14.94 6.51 -17.35
CA LEU A 204 14.51 6.68 -15.97
C LEU A 204 15.73 6.56 -15.07
N VAL A 205 16.02 7.61 -14.30
CA VAL A 205 17.14 7.69 -13.36
C VAL A 205 16.61 7.45 -11.95
N LEU A 206 17.07 6.38 -11.31
CA LEU A 206 16.77 6.06 -9.93
C LEU A 206 17.86 6.65 -9.04
N LEU A 207 17.48 7.48 -8.07
CA LEU A 207 18.43 8.21 -7.25
C LEU A 207 18.09 8.14 -5.77
N ASP A 208 19.04 7.62 -5.00
CA ASP A 208 19.09 7.74 -3.54
C ASP A 208 19.56 9.14 -3.13
N SER A 209 18.61 10.07 -3.19
CA SER A 209 18.79 11.45 -2.75
C SER A 209 18.99 11.56 -1.23
N ILE A 210 18.63 10.53 -0.46
CA ILE A 210 18.77 10.48 0.99
C ILE A 210 20.24 10.29 1.38
N SER A 211 20.89 9.24 0.86
CA SER A 211 22.34 9.06 1.05
C SER A 211 23.14 10.19 0.41
N LEU A 212 22.67 10.75 -0.70
CA LEU A 212 23.28 11.95 -1.31
C LEU A 212 23.26 13.15 -0.37
N SER A 213 22.25 13.25 0.50
CA SER A 213 22.09 14.32 1.48
C SER A 213 22.84 14.08 2.79
N HIS A 214 23.49 12.93 2.94
CA HIS A 214 24.15 12.56 4.18
C HIS A 214 25.51 13.29 4.35
N PRO A 215 25.84 13.78 5.56
CA PRO A 215 27.11 14.50 5.80
C PRO A 215 28.34 13.58 5.72
N ASP A 216 28.20 12.29 6.05
CA ASP A 216 29.29 11.32 5.92
C ASP A 216 29.60 11.04 4.44
N LYS A 217 30.84 11.34 4.04
CA LYS A 217 31.36 11.11 2.69
C LYS A 217 31.28 9.65 2.26
N LEU A 218 31.37 8.69 3.18
CA LEU A 218 31.30 7.27 2.84
C LEU A 218 29.90 6.87 2.40
N ILE A 219 28.85 7.41 3.05
CA ILE A 219 27.46 7.18 2.66
C ILE A 219 27.14 7.90 1.35
N ARG A 220 27.63 9.14 1.20
CA ARG A 220 27.37 9.99 0.03
C ARG A 220 28.15 9.59 -1.23
N LYS A 221 29.22 8.78 -1.10
CA LYS A 221 30.15 8.44 -2.17
C LYS A 221 29.48 7.85 -3.42
N GLU A 222 28.61 6.85 -3.24
CA GLU A 222 27.98 6.15 -4.36
C GLU A 222 27.01 7.05 -5.16
N PRO A 223 26.04 7.76 -4.55
CA PRO A 223 25.19 8.68 -5.30
C PRO A 223 25.98 9.88 -5.89
N ASP A 224 27.04 10.36 -5.23
CA ASP A 224 27.94 11.36 -5.81
C ASP A 224 28.58 10.86 -7.11
N ASN A 225 29.25 9.71 -7.05
CA ASN A 225 29.95 9.13 -8.19
C ASN A 225 28.99 8.81 -9.33
N PHE A 226 27.78 8.35 -8.99
CA PHE A 226 26.74 8.09 -9.96
C PHE A 226 26.36 9.36 -10.72
N LEU A 227 26.06 10.45 -10.03
CA LEU A 227 25.73 11.73 -10.68
C LEU A 227 26.90 12.25 -11.53
N ASP A 228 28.13 12.16 -11.04
CA ASP A 228 29.31 12.65 -11.75
C ASP A 228 29.58 11.87 -13.06
N GLN A 229 29.20 10.59 -13.10
CA GLN A 229 29.43 9.72 -14.26
C GLN A 229 28.20 9.53 -15.15
N LEU A 230 27.01 9.94 -14.69
CA LEU A 230 25.73 9.64 -15.34
C LEU A 230 25.72 10.02 -16.82
N ASN A 231 26.09 11.26 -17.15
CA ASN A 231 26.05 11.77 -18.52
C ASN A 231 27.05 11.09 -19.48
N ASN A 232 28.03 10.34 -18.96
CA ASN A 232 28.94 9.54 -19.76
C ASN A 232 28.40 8.12 -20.02
N ARG A 233 27.35 7.70 -19.30
CA ARG A 233 26.77 6.35 -19.34
C ARG A 233 25.44 6.29 -20.10
N ILE A 234 24.67 7.38 -20.09
CA ILE A 234 23.32 7.42 -20.67
C ILE A 234 23.29 8.10 -22.03
N SER A 235 22.31 7.72 -22.86
CA SER A 235 22.05 8.43 -24.11
C SER A 235 21.64 9.90 -23.85
N SER A 236 22.12 10.80 -24.71
CA SER A 236 21.67 12.20 -24.74
C SER A 236 20.39 12.40 -25.55
N THR A 237 19.92 11.37 -26.28
CA THR A 237 18.75 11.47 -27.17
C THR A 237 17.43 11.22 -26.46
N PHE A 238 17.42 10.44 -25.38
CA PHE A 238 16.20 10.08 -24.68
C PHE A 238 15.82 11.12 -23.63
N PRO A 239 14.51 11.48 -23.55
CA PRO A 239 14.01 12.27 -22.42
C PRO A 239 14.27 11.55 -21.10
N ARG A 240 14.56 12.32 -20.06
CA ARG A 240 15.00 11.79 -18.76
C ARG A 240 13.91 11.98 -17.72
N ILE A 241 13.64 10.94 -16.94
CA ILE A 241 12.68 10.95 -15.84
C ILE A 241 13.43 10.64 -14.56
N LEU A 242 13.35 11.50 -13.55
CA LEU A 242 13.96 11.25 -12.25
C LEU A 242 12.96 10.53 -11.33
N LEU A 243 13.41 9.44 -10.72
CA LEU A 243 12.72 8.72 -9.67
C LEU A 243 13.52 8.87 -8.38
N THR A 244 12.91 9.45 -7.37
CA THR A 244 13.51 9.59 -6.05
C THR A 244 12.43 9.40 -4.99
N HIS A 245 12.81 9.28 -3.72
CA HIS A 245 11.83 9.18 -2.64
C HIS A 245 11.52 10.55 -2.05
N VAL A 246 12.51 11.23 -1.49
CA VAL A 246 12.29 12.55 -0.88
C VAL A 246 12.15 13.62 -1.97
N PRO A 247 11.07 14.42 -1.95
CA PRO A 247 10.85 15.49 -2.90
C PRO A 247 11.99 16.51 -2.98
N LEU A 248 12.20 17.13 -4.14
CA LEU A 248 13.23 18.16 -4.26
C LEU A 248 12.80 19.45 -3.57
N PHE A 249 13.79 20.31 -3.30
CA PHE A 249 13.56 21.63 -2.73
C PHE A 249 12.46 22.38 -3.48
N ARG A 250 11.59 23.05 -2.74
CA ARG A 250 10.47 23.84 -3.27
C ARG A 250 10.11 24.95 -2.29
N ASN A 251 9.47 26.01 -2.78
CA ASN A 251 8.85 27.05 -1.97
C ASN A 251 7.32 26.86 -1.95
N PRO A 252 6.72 26.30 -0.87
CA PRO A 252 5.28 26.02 -0.82
C PRO A 252 4.39 27.26 -0.89
N ALA A 253 4.94 28.47 -0.68
CA ALA A 253 4.18 29.71 -0.81
C ALA A 253 3.89 30.07 -2.27
N THR A 254 4.76 29.66 -3.21
CA THR A 254 4.62 29.96 -4.64
C THR A 254 4.37 28.71 -5.48
N GLN A 255 5.00 27.59 -5.14
CA GLN A 255 4.81 26.28 -5.78
C GLN A 255 3.72 25.49 -5.04
N THR A 256 2.46 25.81 -5.34
CA THR A 256 1.30 25.12 -4.74
C THR A 256 1.02 23.79 -5.42
N CYS A 257 0.65 22.76 -4.66
CA CYS A 257 0.45 21.38 -5.09
C CYS A 257 -0.71 21.08 -6.06
N GLY A 258 -1.52 22.09 -6.41
CA GLY A 258 -2.74 21.90 -7.21
C GLY A 258 -3.94 21.34 -6.43
N SER A 259 -5.04 21.08 -7.15
CA SER A 259 -6.35 20.71 -6.59
C SER A 259 -6.46 19.26 -6.11
N HIS A 260 -5.54 18.39 -6.53
CA HIS A 260 -5.57 16.96 -6.20
C HIS A 260 -4.94 16.64 -4.83
N ARG A 261 -4.34 17.62 -4.17
CA ARG A 261 -3.88 17.47 -2.78
C ARG A 261 -5.08 17.35 -1.85
N GLU A 262 -5.12 16.30 -1.03
CA GLU A 262 -6.22 16.07 -0.08
C GLU A 262 -6.11 16.96 1.17
N LYS A 263 -4.89 17.11 1.68
CA LYS A 263 -4.57 17.99 2.80
C LYS A 263 -4.73 19.45 2.37
N ARG A 264 -5.58 20.21 3.08
CA ARG A 264 -5.78 21.66 2.82
C ARG A 264 -4.57 22.53 3.14
N LYS A 265 -3.61 22.01 3.90
CA LYS A 265 -2.38 22.73 4.26
C LYS A 265 -1.38 22.70 3.10
N PRO A 266 -0.55 23.75 2.94
CA PRO A 266 0.57 23.74 2.00
C PRO A 266 1.50 22.55 2.20
N PHE A 267 2.35 22.29 1.21
CA PHE A 267 3.41 21.29 1.32
C PHE A 267 4.29 21.59 2.56
N PRO A 268 4.52 20.62 3.46
CA PRO A 268 5.27 20.87 4.68
C PRO A 268 6.76 21.04 4.40
N LEU A 269 7.40 22.04 5.03
CA LEU A 269 8.86 22.13 5.14
C LEU A 269 9.24 21.81 6.59
N GLN A 270 9.60 20.56 6.86
CA GLN A 270 9.85 20.05 8.21
C GLN A 270 11.09 19.16 8.24
N ARG A 271 11.73 19.12 9.41
CA ARG A 271 12.82 18.20 9.75
C ARG A 271 12.49 17.54 11.09
N GLY A 272 12.81 16.28 11.22
CA GLY A 272 12.66 15.53 12.47
C GLY A 272 13.65 14.38 12.54
N ASP A 273 13.44 13.47 13.50
CA ASP A 273 14.31 12.29 13.63
C ASP A 273 14.10 11.33 12.46
N GLN A 274 15.18 11.02 11.74
CA GLN A 274 15.20 10.19 10.54
C GLN A 274 14.33 10.66 9.37
N TYR A 275 13.95 11.94 9.30
CA TYR A 275 13.26 12.47 8.12
C TYR A 275 13.46 13.96 7.90
N GLN A 276 13.29 14.35 6.64
CA GLN A 276 13.16 15.72 6.18
C GLN A 276 12.28 15.71 4.92
N THR A 277 11.34 16.66 4.82
CA THR A 277 10.28 16.62 3.79
C THR A 277 10.72 17.04 2.38
N VAL A 278 11.91 17.62 2.24
CA VAL A 278 12.50 18.01 0.94
C VAL A 278 14.01 17.85 0.95
N ILE A 279 14.64 17.62 -0.18
CA ILE A 279 16.09 17.70 -0.34
C ILE A 279 16.56 19.15 -0.24
N GLU A 280 17.78 19.39 0.26
CA GLU A 280 18.36 20.74 0.36
C GLU A 280 18.48 21.41 -1.02
N TYR A 281 18.44 22.75 -1.02
CA TYR A 281 18.48 23.54 -2.24
C TYR A 281 19.69 23.21 -3.12
N GLU A 282 20.91 23.24 -2.58
CA GLU A 282 22.14 23.01 -3.34
C GLU A 282 22.21 21.62 -3.98
N ILE A 283 21.74 20.61 -3.24
CA ILE A 283 21.70 19.22 -3.72
C ILE A 283 20.63 19.07 -4.79
N SER A 284 19.44 19.63 -4.59
CA SER A 284 18.37 19.65 -5.58
C SER A 284 18.82 20.34 -6.87
N ARG A 285 19.53 21.47 -6.75
CA ARG A 285 20.12 22.21 -7.87
C ARG A 285 21.11 21.33 -8.62
N ARG A 286 22.02 20.63 -7.93
CA ARG A 286 22.97 19.70 -8.55
C ARG A 286 22.24 18.58 -9.30
N ILE A 287 21.28 17.92 -8.65
CA ILE A 287 20.49 16.83 -9.26
C ILE A 287 19.83 17.31 -10.56
N LEU A 288 19.10 18.43 -10.51
CA LEU A 288 18.37 18.95 -11.66
C LEU A 288 19.31 19.33 -12.82
N ASN A 289 20.49 19.89 -12.55
CA ASN A 289 21.39 20.35 -13.60
C ASN A 289 22.30 19.27 -14.17
N THR A 290 22.56 18.22 -13.39
CA THR A 290 23.23 17.02 -13.89
C THR A 290 22.28 16.17 -14.72
N ILE A 291 21.07 15.91 -14.21
CA ILE A 291 20.11 15.00 -14.85
C ILE A 291 19.34 15.71 -15.97
N LYS A 292 18.92 16.96 -15.76
CA LYS A 292 18.03 17.72 -16.67
C LYS A 292 16.76 16.93 -17.03
N PRO A 293 15.97 16.49 -16.04
CA PRO A 293 14.78 15.67 -16.29
C PRO A 293 13.65 16.49 -16.92
N THR A 294 12.79 15.84 -17.69
CA THR A 294 11.51 16.42 -18.13
C THR A 294 10.38 16.17 -17.14
N LEU A 295 10.51 15.11 -16.33
CA LEU A 295 9.52 14.66 -15.36
C LEU A 295 10.23 14.06 -14.13
N ILE A 296 9.66 14.27 -12.94
CA ILE A 296 10.20 13.80 -11.66
C ILE A 296 9.04 13.17 -10.89
N PHE A 297 9.28 11.99 -10.31
CA PHE A 297 8.38 11.36 -9.36
C PHE A 297 9.06 11.17 -8.01
N ALA A 298 8.37 11.59 -6.95
CA ALA A 298 8.78 11.48 -5.55
C ALA A 298 7.67 10.84 -4.69
N GLY A 299 7.99 10.42 -3.46
CA GLY A 299 7.06 9.93 -2.42
C GLY A 299 7.09 10.80 -1.15
N ASP A 300 7.20 10.17 0.03
CA ASP A 300 7.44 10.76 1.38
C ASP A 300 6.29 11.60 1.97
N ASP A 301 5.70 12.57 1.26
CA ASP A 301 4.62 13.42 1.83
C ASP A 301 3.26 12.70 1.95
N HIS A 302 3.17 11.51 1.35
CA HIS A 302 1.98 10.64 1.24
C HIS A 302 0.78 11.25 0.50
N ASP A 303 0.83 12.52 0.12
CA ASP A 303 -0.25 13.24 -0.52
C ASP A 303 0.23 13.87 -1.82
N TYR A 304 -0.71 14.01 -2.75
CA TYR A 304 -0.39 14.47 -4.09
C TYR A 304 0.14 15.90 -4.06
N CYS A 305 1.19 16.15 -4.84
CA CYS A 305 1.68 17.50 -5.10
C CYS A 305 2.29 17.57 -6.49
N ASP A 306 1.77 18.46 -7.33
CA ASP A 306 2.24 18.65 -8.70
C ASP A 306 2.74 20.08 -8.86
N ILE A 307 4.04 20.21 -9.15
CA ILE A 307 4.73 21.49 -9.28
C ILE A 307 5.70 21.46 -10.46
N THR A 308 6.26 22.62 -10.80
CA THR A 308 7.35 22.74 -11.77
C THR A 308 8.65 23.07 -11.06
N GLN A 309 9.71 22.34 -11.38
CA GLN A 309 11.08 22.59 -10.96
C GLN A 309 11.87 23.26 -12.09
N GLU A 310 12.53 24.37 -11.79
CA GLU A 310 13.36 25.10 -12.76
C GLU A 310 14.84 24.75 -12.59
N TYR A 311 15.56 24.70 -13.71
CA TYR A 311 17.01 24.51 -13.73
C TYR A 311 17.63 25.18 -14.95
N ASP A 312 18.97 25.18 -15.05
CA ASP A 312 19.66 25.93 -16.10
C ASP A 312 19.28 25.39 -17.49
N GLY A 313 18.52 26.19 -18.23
CA GLY A 313 18.08 25.87 -19.59
C GLY A 313 16.80 25.02 -19.69
N GLY A 314 16.05 24.84 -18.61
CA GLY A 314 14.80 24.08 -18.70
C GLY A 314 13.98 24.02 -17.41
N ALA A 315 12.92 23.22 -17.46
CA ALA A 315 12.08 22.93 -16.32
C ALA A 315 11.56 21.50 -16.38
N ALA A 316 11.32 20.91 -15.22
CA ALA A 316 10.74 19.58 -15.05
C ALA A 316 9.42 19.67 -14.31
N ARG A 317 8.42 18.87 -14.69
CA ARG A 317 7.26 18.63 -13.82
C ARG A 317 7.68 17.69 -12.70
N GLU A 318 7.41 18.04 -11.44
CA GLU A 318 7.62 17.16 -10.30
C GLU A 318 6.29 16.79 -9.66
N ILE A 319 6.03 15.49 -9.59
CA ILE A 319 4.86 14.91 -8.94
C ILE A 319 5.33 14.16 -7.70
N THR A 320 4.93 14.64 -6.53
CA THR A 320 4.90 13.84 -5.31
C THR A 320 3.70 12.91 -5.39
N VAL A 321 3.96 11.62 -5.59
CA VAL A 321 2.98 10.56 -5.77
C VAL A 321 2.26 10.31 -4.44
N LYS A 322 0.94 10.21 -4.51
CA LYS A 322 0.10 9.94 -3.35
C LYS A 322 0.34 8.51 -2.86
N SER A 323 0.36 8.32 -1.55
CA SER A 323 0.64 7.03 -0.92
C SER A 323 -0.38 5.96 -1.32
N ALA A 324 0.10 4.74 -1.50
CA ALA A 324 -0.74 3.56 -1.69
C ALA A 324 -1.24 2.96 -0.35
N ALA A 325 -0.64 3.34 0.78
CA ALA A 325 -1.02 2.83 2.09
C ALA A 325 -2.36 3.39 2.55
N MET A 326 -3.16 2.53 3.18
CA MET A 326 -4.36 2.98 3.90
C MET A 326 -4.06 3.74 5.21
N THR A 327 -2.84 3.59 5.74
CA THR A 327 -2.39 4.16 7.02
C THR A 327 -1.53 5.41 6.88
N GLY A 328 -1.31 5.92 5.66
CA GLY A 328 -0.43 7.09 5.40
C GLY A 328 -1.01 8.46 5.79
N GLY A 329 -2.11 8.53 6.55
CA GLY A 329 -2.73 9.79 6.94
C GLY A 329 -3.55 10.49 5.84
N ILE A 330 -3.93 9.74 4.80
CA ILE A 330 -4.81 10.16 3.70
C ILE A 330 -6.05 9.24 3.65
N LYS A 331 -7.18 9.76 3.16
CA LYS A 331 -8.43 9.00 3.05
C LYS A 331 -8.57 8.27 1.71
N HIS A 332 -7.87 8.74 0.69
CA HIS A 332 -8.00 8.24 -0.68
C HIS A 332 -6.65 7.78 -1.24
N PRO A 333 -6.15 6.58 -0.86
CA PRO A 333 -4.92 6.04 -1.42
C PRO A 333 -4.96 5.97 -2.95
N ALA A 334 -3.80 6.07 -3.60
CA ALA A 334 -3.70 6.06 -5.06
C ALA A 334 -2.38 5.45 -5.52
N VAL A 335 -2.29 5.20 -6.83
CA VAL A 335 -1.04 4.93 -7.54
C VAL A 335 -0.91 5.93 -8.67
N GLN A 336 0.30 6.14 -9.18
CA GLN A 336 0.53 7.01 -10.32
C GLN A 336 0.74 6.17 -11.58
N LEU A 337 -0.02 6.48 -12.64
CA LEU A 337 0.11 5.83 -13.94
C LEU A 337 0.98 6.71 -14.84
N LEU A 338 1.90 6.10 -15.57
CA LEU A 338 2.78 6.76 -16.51
C LEU A 338 2.79 5.98 -17.82
N SER A 339 2.47 6.66 -18.91
CA SER A 339 2.51 6.11 -20.25
C SER A 339 3.59 6.82 -21.05
N LEU A 340 4.52 6.06 -21.63
CA LEU A 340 5.67 6.58 -22.35
C LEU A 340 5.58 6.21 -23.83
N ASN A 341 5.68 7.20 -24.72
CA ASN A 341 5.62 6.98 -26.16
C ASN A 341 6.45 8.03 -26.92
N THR A 342 7.60 7.65 -27.45
CA THR A 342 8.45 8.56 -28.24
C THR A 342 8.09 8.63 -29.72
N ASN A 343 7.12 7.86 -30.20
CA ASN A 343 6.66 7.93 -31.59
C ASN A 343 5.78 9.18 -31.85
N GLU A 344 5.64 10.03 -30.85
CA GLU A 344 4.76 11.19 -30.83
C GLU A 344 5.59 12.49 -30.91
N PRO A 345 5.21 13.42 -31.80
CA PRO A 345 6.08 14.53 -32.18
C PRO A 345 6.24 15.62 -31.11
N THR A 346 5.22 15.82 -30.26
CA THR A 346 5.14 17.00 -29.37
C THR A 346 5.26 16.66 -27.89
N ARG A 347 4.99 15.42 -27.49
CA ARG A 347 5.03 14.97 -26.10
C ARG A 347 5.36 13.48 -26.07
N THR A 348 6.24 13.09 -25.17
CA THR A 348 6.74 11.71 -25.10
C THR A 348 6.20 10.95 -23.89
N TYR A 349 5.50 11.63 -22.98
CA TYR A 349 4.87 11.00 -21.83
C TYR A 349 3.47 11.57 -21.56
N GLU A 350 2.63 10.76 -20.93
CA GLU A 350 1.38 11.17 -20.28
C GLU A 350 1.31 10.50 -18.90
N THR A 351 0.66 11.14 -17.94
CA THR A 351 0.58 10.59 -16.58
C THR A 351 -0.71 10.99 -15.89
N GLU A 352 -1.29 10.06 -15.14
CA GLU A 352 -2.58 10.19 -14.49
C GLU A 352 -2.54 9.57 -13.09
N MET A 353 -3.12 10.22 -12.09
CA MET A 353 -3.25 9.64 -10.75
C MET A 353 -4.46 8.70 -10.72
N CYS A 354 -4.26 7.44 -10.38
CA CYS A 354 -5.33 6.46 -10.26
C CYS A 354 -5.67 6.19 -8.79
N TYR A 355 -6.84 6.65 -8.35
CA TYR A 355 -7.33 6.35 -7.02
C TYR A 355 -7.59 4.85 -6.82
N MET A 356 -7.28 4.36 -5.63
CA MET A 356 -7.70 3.07 -5.14
C MET A 356 -8.99 3.23 -4.31
N PRO A 357 -9.74 2.14 -4.08
CA PRO A 357 -10.92 2.17 -3.24
C PRO A 357 -10.65 2.78 -1.87
N ASN A 358 -11.61 3.52 -1.33
CA ASN A 358 -11.50 4.04 0.03
C ASN A 358 -11.22 2.90 1.02
N ALA A 359 -10.17 3.08 1.82
CA ALA A 359 -9.65 2.03 2.69
C ALA A 359 -10.61 1.56 3.79
N TYR A 360 -11.56 2.41 4.18
CA TYR A 360 -12.39 2.18 5.37
C TYR A 360 -13.84 1.85 5.06
N HIS A 361 -14.34 2.17 3.85
CA HIS A 361 -15.74 1.91 3.50
C HIS A 361 -16.13 0.43 3.63
N GLY A 362 -15.30 -0.49 3.14
CA GLY A 362 -15.55 -1.92 3.28
C GLY A 362 -15.58 -2.34 4.76
N LEU A 363 -14.60 -1.88 5.55
CA LEU A 363 -14.53 -2.15 6.98
C LEU A 363 -15.77 -1.65 7.73
N TYR A 364 -16.22 -0.43 7.48
CA TYR A 364 -17.42 0.14 8.11
C TYR A 364 -18.67 -0.62 7.69
N ALA A 365 -18.78 -1.03 6.43
CA ALA A 365 -19.90 -1.84 5.97
C ALA A 365 -19.92 -3.21 6.67
N TYR A 366 -18.77 -3.86 6.82
CA TYR A 366 -18.67 -5.14 7.53
C TYR A 366 -19.04 -5.00 9.00
N ILE A 367 -18.51 -3.99 9.71
CA ILE A 367 -18.84 -3.75 11.12
C ILE A 367 -20.33 -3.46 11.29
N THR A 368 -20.89 -2.59 10.45
CA THR A 368 -22.32 -2.24 10.50
C THR A 368 -23.18 -3.47 10.25
N PHE A 369 -22.86 -4.26 9.23
CA PHE A 369 -23.60 -5.47 8.91
C PHE A 369 -23.50 -6.54 10.01
N LEU A 370 -22.31 -6.69 10.61
CA LEU A 370 -22.09 -7.58 11.74
C LEU A 370 -22.95 -7.19 12.96
N LEU A 371 -22.99 -5.90 13.31
CA LEU A 371 -23.78 -5.40 14.44
C LEU A 371 -25.28 -5.60 14.22
N LEU A 372 -25.76 -5.27 13.01
CA LEU A 372 -27.17 -5.44 12.65
C LEU A 372 -27.58 -6.90 12.72
N THR A 373 -26.81 -7.80 12.09
CA THR A 373 -27.14 -9.23 12.04
C THR A 373 -27.00 -9.92 13.40
N SER A 374 -26.04 -9.50 14.24
CA SER A 374 -25.87 -10.05 15.59
C SER A 374 -27.04 -9.71 16.53
N PHE A 375 -27.80 -8.65 16.24
CA PHE A 375 -29.02 -8.33 16.98
C PHE A 375 -30.19 -9.26 16.65
N PHE A 376 -30.27 -9.76 15.41
CA PHE A 376 -31.36 -10.61 14.92
C PHE A 376 -31.09 -12.11 15.02
N ILE A 377 -29.82 -12.51 15.02
CA ILE A 377 -29.40 -13.91 15.14
C ILE A 377 -29.50 -14.37 16.60
N ASP A 378 -29.88 -15.63 16.80
CA ASP A 378 -29.97 -16.24 18.13
C ASP A 378 -28.59 -16.21 18.84
N ARG A 379 -28.59 -15.87 20.14
CA ARG A 379 -27.37 -15.68 20.93
C ARG A 379 -26.48 -16.93 20.95
N SER A 380 -27.06 -18.12 20.84
CA SER A 380 -26.31 -19.39 20.79
C SER A 380 -25.43 -19.54 19.54
N ILE A 381 -25.72 -18.81 18.46
CA ILE A 381 -25.07 -18.91 17.14
C ILE A 381 -24.42 -17.59 16.70
N VAL A 382 -24.44 -16.54 17.53
CA VAL A 382 -23.77 -15.25 17.25
C VAL A 382 -22.28 -15.44 16.92
N PHE A 383 -21.62 -16.44 17.52
CA PHE A 383 -20.22 -16.75 17.20
C PHE A 383 -20.02 -17.12 15.72
N LEU A 384 -20.96 -17.82 15.09
CA LEU A 384 -20.88 -18.12 13.66
C LEU A 384 -20.91 -16.83 12.83
N ASN A 385 -21.69 -15.84 13.24
CA ASN A 385 -21.76 -14.54 12.57
C ASN A 385 -20.44 -13.74 12.67
N LEU A 386 -19.58 -14.05 13.63
CA LEU A 386 -18.23 -13.48 13.75
C LEU A 386 -17.20 -14.24 12.90
N VAL A 387 -17.29 -15.57 12.86
CA VAL A 387 -16.31 -16.42 12.15
C VAL A 387 -16.56 -16.44 10.65
N TRP A 388 -17.82 -16.46 10.22
CA TRP A 388 -18.21 -16.55 8.81
C TRP A 388 -17.63 -15.44 7.92
N PRO A 389 -17.71 -14.14 8.27
CA PRO A 389 -17.10 -13.10 7.45
C PRO A 389 -15.57 -13.22 7.38
N LEU A 390 -14.90 -13.64 8.46
CA LEU A 390 -13.46 -13.86 8.46
C LEU A 390 -13.05 -15.00 7.54
N PHE A 391 -13.85 -16.09 7.53
CA PHE A 391 -13.65 -17.20 6.61
C PHE A 391 -13.83 -16.76 5.15
N ILE A 392 -14.92 -16.05 4.83
CA ILE A 392 -15.15 -15.54 3.48
C ILE A 392 -14.01 -14.60 3.06
N LEU A 393 -13.64 -13.61 3.88
CA LEU A 393 -12.53 -12.71 3.59
C LEU A 393 -11.22 -13.48 3.31
N ASN A 394 -10.95 -14.54 4.07
CA ASN A 394 -9.77 -15.37 3.84
C ASN A 394 -9.85 -16.12 2.49
N VAL A 395 -11.02 -16.61 2.09
CA VAL A 395 -11.21 -17.22 0.75
C VAL A 395 -10.94 -16.18 -0.34
N TYR A 396 -11.45 -14.95 -0.20
CA TYR A 396 -11.17 -13.86 -1.15
C TYR A 396 -9.70 -13.50 -1.20
N TYR A 397 -8.99 -13.48 -0.07
CA TYR A 397 -7.55 -13.26 -0.06
C TYR A 397 -6.79 -14.38 -0.81
N MET A 398 -7.18 -15.65 -0.64
CA MET A 398 -6.46 -16.78 -1.26
C MET A 398 -6.73 -16.98 -2.75
N THR A 399 -7.75 -16.30 -3.29
CA THR A 399 -8.25 -16.52 -4.67
C THR A 399 -8.13 -15.28 -5.56
N ILE A 400 -7.48 -14.22 -5.06
CA ILE A 400 -7.25 -13.02 -5.87
C ILE A 400 -6.07 -13.18 -6.81
#